data_AF-A0A0L0NJI3-F1
#
_entry.id   AF-A0A0L0NJI3-F1
#
_cell.length_a   1.000
_cell.length_b   1.000
_cell.length_c   1.000
_cell.angle_alpha   90.00
_cell.angle_beta   90.00
_cell.angle_gamma   90.00
#
_symmetry.space_group_name_H-M   'P 1'
#
loop_
_entity.id
_entity.type
_entity.pdbx_description
1 polymer ?
#
loop_
_entity_poly.entity_id
_entity_poly.type
_entity_poly.pdbx_seq_one_letter_code
_entity_poly.pdbx_strand_id
1 'polypeptide(L)'
;NFSVRLWIFFLYPSPSPSLLLTNRPRSKDLLTFFGASLTTLLLTFYVSLISQLINMAGGDAKKGANLFKTRCAQCHTVEAGGGNKIGPALHGLFGRKTGSVDGYAYTDANKQKGITWEEKTLFDYLENPKKYIPGTKMAFGGLKKEKDRNDLIAYLKSSTA
;
A
#
# COMPACT_ATOMS: atom_id res chain seq x y z
N ASN A 1 5.71 27.65 -11.67
CA ASN A 1 7.08 27.35 -11.23
C ASN A 1 7.54 26.04 -11.84
N PHE A 2 8.02 26.12 -13.08
CA PHE A 2 8.32 24.98 -13.95
C PHE A 2 9.74 25.19 -14.46
N SER A 3 10.74 24.76 -13.70
CA SER A 3 12.13 24.82 -14.17
C SER A 3 13.01 23.91 -13.32
N VAL A 4 13.16 22.66 -13.75
CA VAL A 4 14.39 21.84 -13.62
C VAL A 4 14.14 20.48 -14.28
N ARG A 5 14.21 20.40 -15.62
CA ARG A 5 14.42 19.13 -16.32
C ARG A 5 14.98 19.29 -17.73
N LEU A 6 16.00 20.14 -17.87
CA LEU A 6 16.63 20.41 -19.15
C LEU A 6 18.17 20.36 -19.06
N TRP A 7 18.74 19.26 -18.54
CA TRP A 7 20.21 19.04 -18.55
C TRP A 7 20.63 17.57 -18.67
N ILE A 8 19.90 16.72 -19.39
CA ILE A 8 20.35 15.34 -19.72
C ILE A 8 20.22 15.08 -21.22
N PHE A 9 20.95 15.83 -22.04
CA PHE A 9 21.04 15.58 -23.49
C PHE A 9 22.46 15.75 -24.08
N PHE A 10 23.51 15.78 -23.26
CA PHE A 10 24.87 16.11 -23.73
C PHE A 10 25.96 15.04 -23.52
N LEU A 11 25.61 13.76 -23.33
CA LEU A 11 26.63 12.70 -23.15
C LEU A 11 26.42 11.44 -23.99
N TYR A 12 25.63 11.49 -25.07
CA TYR A 12 25.65 10.42 -26.07
C TYR A 12 26.13 10.99 -27.42
N PRO A 13 27.34 10.63 -27.88
CA PRO A 13 27.77 10.97 -29.23
C PRO A 13 26.86 10.26 -30.24
N SER A 14 26.22 11.04 -31.09
CA SER A 14 25.46 10.58 -32.25
C SER A 14 26.36 9.73 -33.15
N PRO A 15 25.98 8.50 -33.52
CA PRO A 15 26.76 7.72 -34.47
C PRO A 15 26.68 8.37 -35.86
N SER A 16 27.85 8.58 -36.47
CA SER A 16 28.01 9.10 -37.83
C SER A 16 27.26 8.24 -38.86
N PRO A 17 26.60 8.81 -39.89
CA PRO A 17 25.75 8.06 -40.83
C PRO A 17 26.48 7.13 -41.82
N SER A 18 27.82 7.08 -41.82
CA SER A 18 28.61 6.51 -42.92
C SER A 18 28.99 5.02 -42.77
N LEU A 19 28.40 4.29 -41.81
CA LEU A 19 28.75 2.88 -41.53
C LEU A 19 27.57 1.90 -41.70
N LEU A 20 26.55 2.27 -42.47
CA LEU A 20 25.32 1.48 -42.65
C LEU A 20 25.33 0.48 -43.82
N LEU A 21 26.48 0.11 -44.41
CA LEU A 21 26.47 -0.73 -45.62
C LEU A 21 27.51 -1.85 -45.73
N THR A 22 28.02 -2.45 -44.64
CA THR A 22 28.89 -3.65 -44.81
C THR A 22 28.74 -4.82 -43.83
N ASN A 23 27.88 -4.76 -42.81
CA ASN A 23 27.73 -5.90 -41.89
C ASN A 23 26.34 -6.54 -42.00
N ARG A 24 26.22 -7.58 -42.85
CA ARG A 24 25.16 -8.59 -42.65
C ARG A 24 25.46 -9.30 -41.32
N PRO A 25 24.53 -9.31 -40.34
CA PRO A 25 24.76 -10.04 -39.09
C PRO A 25 24.94 -11.53 -39.40
N ARG A 26 25.97 -12.12 -38.80
CA ARG A 26 26.28 -13.55 -38.94
C ARG A 26 25.19 -14.32 -38.17
N SER A 27 24.64 -15.39 -38.75
CA SER A 27 23.47 -16.14 -38.22
C SER A 27 23.53 -16.56 -36.74
N LYS A 28 24.73 -16.59 -36.16
CA LYS A 28 25.00 -16.93 -34.75
C LYS A 28 24.56 -15.83 -33.79
N ASP A 29 24.64 -14.57 -34.21
CA ASP A 29 24.24 -13.40 -33.40
C ASP A 29 22.72 -13.33 -33.26
N LEU A 30 21.99 -13.76 -34.31
CA LEU A 30 20.54 -13.77 -34.33
C LEU A 30 19.95 -14.72 -33.26
N LEU A 31 20.54 -15.91 -33.07
CA LEU A 31 20.13 -16.88 -32.05
C LEU A 31 20.37 -16.36 -30.61
N THR A 32 21.46 -15.63 -30.37
CA THR A 32 21.75 -15.03 -29.06
C THR A 32 20.83 -13.85 -28.73
N PHE A 33 20.40 -13.07 -29.73
CA PHE A 33 19.43 -11.99 -29.54
C PHE A 33 18.01 -12.49 -29.24
N PHE A 34 17.57 -13.59 -29.87
CA PHE A 34 16.27 -14.20 -29.56
C PHE A 34 16.26 -14.89 -28.18
N GLY A 35 17.37 -15.51 -27.75
CA GLY A 35 17.49 -16.19 -26.44
C GLY A 35 17.54 -15.23 -25.23
N ALA A 36 18.18 -14.07 -25.37
CA ALA A 36 18.23 -13.04 -24.32
C ALA A 36 16.85 -12.38 -24.06
N SER A 37 15.99 -12.34 -25.09
CA SER A 37 14.64 -11.78 -24.98
C SER A 37 13.67 -12.73 -24.26
N LEU A 38 13.77 -14.05 -24.52
CA LEU A 38 12.89 -15.03 -23.86
C LEU A 38 13.22 -15.21 -22.37
N THR A 39 14.50 -15.19 -22.01
CA THR A 39 14.94 -15.31 -20.60
C THR A 39 14.55 -14.08 -19.76
N THR A 40 14.62 -12.87 -20.32
CA THR A 40 14.16 -11.64 -19.65
C THR A 40 12.63 -11.57 -19.51
N LEU A 41 11.88 -12.06 -20.50
CA LEU A 41 10.41 -12.17 -20.41
C LEU A 41 9.98 -13.21 -19.35
N LEU A 42 10.64 -14.35 -19.27
CA LEU A 42 10.35 -15.35 -18.23
C LEU A 42 10.69 -14.85 -16.83
N LEU A 43 11.80 -14.12 -16.68
CA LEU A 43 12.20 -13.53 -15.39
C LEU A 43 11.21 -12.45 -14.93
N THR A 44 10.76 -11.57 -15.84
CA THR A 44 9.76 -10.54 -15.48
C THR A 44 8.39 -11.14 -15.16
N PHE A 45 7.96 -12.18 -15.90
CA PHE A 45 6.74 -12.93 -15.57
C PHE A 45 6.85 -13.62 -14.20
N TYR A 46 7.98 -14.24 -13.89
CA TYR A 46 8.23 -14.89 -12.61
C TYR A 46 8.22 -13.89 -11.45
N VAL A 47 8.86 -12.72 -11.59
CA VAL A 47 8.84 -11.65 -10.57
C VAL A 47 7.42 -11.08 -10.38
N SER A 48 6.65 -10.93 -11.46
CA SER A 48 5.24 -10.49 -11.38
C SER A 48 4.37 -11.51 -10.65
N LEU A 49 4.56 -12.81 -10.93
CA LEU A 49 3.83 -13.90 -10.30
C LEU A 49 4.16 -13.98 -8.79
N ILE A 50 5.44 -13.90 -8.43
CA ILE A 50 5.86 -13.85 -7.02
C ILE A 50 5.25 -12.64 -6.30
N SER A 51 5.24 -11.47 -6.94
CA SER A 51 4.65 -10.26 -6.35
C SER A 51 3.15 -10.43 -6.12
N GLN A 52 2.42 -11.10 -7.02
CA GLN A 52 1.00 -11.42 -6.83
C GLN A 52 0.77 -12.42 -5.69
N LEU A 53 1.64 -13.42 -5.53
CA LEU A 53 1.57 -14.38 -4.43
C LEU A 53 1.85 -13.73 -3.06
N ILE A 54 2.80 -12.80 -2.98
CA ILE A 54 3.09 -12.07 -1.72
C ILE A 54 1.90 -11.17 -1.31
N ASN A 55 1.27 -10.49 -2.28
CA ASN A 55 0.12 -9.62 -2.03
C ASN A 55 -1.15 -10.39 -1.59
N MET A 56 -1.24 -11.68 -1.89
CA MET A 56 -2.31 -12.55 -1.38
C MET A 56 -2.17 -12.82 0.12
N ALA A 57 -0.94 -12.95 0.62
CA ALA A 57 -0.67 -13.31 2.01
C ALA A 57 -0.64 -12.08 2.95
N GLY A 58 -0.18 -10.92 2.48
CA GLY A 58 0.04 -9.73 3.31
C GLY A 58 -0.89 -8.53 3.07
N GLY A 59 -1.82 -8.61 2.11
CA GLY A 59 -2.62 -7.46 1.67
C GLY A 59 -1.84 -6.47 0.79
N ASP A 60 -2.56 -5.69 -0.02
CA ASP A 60 -2.01 -4.66 -0.92
C ASP A 60 -2.16 -3.26 -0.28
N ALA A 61 -1.06 -2.74 0.27
CA ALA A 61 -1.06 -1.43 0.93
C ALA A 61 -1.46 -0.26 0.01
N LYS A 62 -1.23 -0.35 -1.32
CA LYS A 62 -1.66 0.72 -2.25
C LYS A 62 -3.19 0.71 -2.39
N LYS A 63 -3.80 -0.47 -2.46
CA LYS A 63 -5.27 -0.60 -2.41
C LYS A 63 -5.82 -0.18 -1.05
N GLY A 64 -5.13 -0.54 0.03
CA GLY A 64 -5.42 -0.08 1.39
C GLY A 64 -5.46 1.43 1.54
N ALA A 65 -4.49 2.14 0.95
CA ALA A 65 -4.45 3.60 0.96
C ALA A 65 -5.70 4.22 0.30
N ASN A 66 -6.14 3.66 -0.84
CA ASN A 66 -7.36 4.10 -1.51
C ASN A 66 -8.62 3.82 -0.69
N LEU A 67 -8.69 2.66 -0.04
CA LEU A 67 -9.77 2.33 0.90
C LEU A 67 -9.78 3.30 2.08
N PHE A 68 -8.63 3.58 2.68
CA PHE A 68 -8.52 4.56 3.76
C PHE A 68 -9.01 5.94 3.33
N LYS A 69 -8.56 6.44 2.17
CA LYS A 69 -8.98 7.73 1.62
C LYS A 69 -10.49 7.85 1.48
N THR A 70 -11.15 6.80 1.00
CA THR A 70 -12.58 6.81 0.67
C THR A 70 -13.48 6.44 1.86
N ARG A 71 -12.98 5.70 2.84
CA ARG A 71 -13.79 5.13 3.93
C ARG A 71 -13.42 5.62 5.33
N CYS A 72 -12.21 6.15 5.53
CA CYS A 72 -11.65 6.41 6.86
C CYS A 72 -11.10 7.84 7.03
N ALA A 73 -10.52 8.43 5.98
CA ALA A 73 -9.78 9.70 6.06
C ALA A 73 -10.64 10.92 6.43
N GLN A 74 -11.96 10.84 6.25
CA GLN A 74 -12.88 11.87 6.74
C GLN A 74 -12.88 11.96 8.27
N CYS A 75 -12.74 10.82 8.95
CA CYS A 75 -12.82 10.73 10.40
C CYS A 75 -11.47 10.56 11.08
N HIS A 76 -10.44 10.14 10.36
CA HIS A 76 -9.15 9.78 10.95
C HIS A 76 -7.96 10.44 10.25
N THR A 77 -6.87 10.48 10.99
CA THR A 77 -5.51 10.83 10.53
C THR A 77 -4.58 9.69 10.88
N VAL A 78 -3.54 9.48 10.07
CA VAL A 78 -2.54 8.42 10.28
C VAL A 78 -1.15 8.99 10.58
N GLU A 79 -0.89 10.22 10.15
CA GLU A 79 0.38 10.92 10.34
C GLU A 79 0.67 11.22 11.81
N ALA A 80 1.95 11.19 12.17
CA ALA A 80 2.42 11.65 13.48
C ALA A 80 2.01 13.12 13.70
N GLY A 81 1.36 13.39 14.84
CA GLY A 81 0.84 14.74 15.14
C GLY A 81 -0.38 15.16 14.32
N GLY A 82 -0.99 14.27 13.53
CA GLY A 82 -2.15 14.58 12.67
C GLY A 82 -3.43 15.01 13.41
N GLY A 83 -3.45 14.94 14.74
CA GLY A 83 -4.56 15.39 15.59
C GLY A 83 -5.84 14.56 15.47
N ASN A 84 -6.74 14.76 16.42
CA ASN A 84 -8.06 14.11 16.43
C ASN A 84 -9.04 14.84 15.49
N LYS A 85 -9.90 14.08 14.79
CA LYS A 85 -11.01 14.60 13.98
C LYS A 85 -12.34 14.14 14.61
N ILE A 86 -13.31 13.73 13.78
CA ILE A 86 -14.52 13.02 14.23
C ILE A 86 -14.14 11.73 14.98
N GLY A 87 -13.10 11.04 14.50
CA GLY A 87 -12.45 9.90 15.14
C GLY A 87 -11.06 10.27 15.70
N PRO A 88 -10.47 9.38 16.52
CA PRO A 88 -9.13 9.60 17.08
C PRO A 88 -8.04 9.52 16.01
N ALA A 89 -6.89 10.14 16.29
CA ALA A 89 -5.67 9.92 15.54
C ALA A 89 -5.25 8.44 15.59
N LEU A 90 -4.82 7.90 14.45
CA LEU A 90 -4.45 6.49 14.32
C LEU A 90 -2.94 6.27 14.36
N HIS A 91 -2.10 7.31 14.40
CA HIS A 91 -0.68 7.13 14.62
C HIS A 91 -0.41 6.34 15.91
N GLY A 92 0.50 5.37 15.87
CA GLY A 92 0.75 4.41 16.95
C GLY A 92 -0.44 3.49 17.24
N LEU A 93 -1.16 3.01 16.20
CA LEU A 93 -2.35 2.17 16.38
C LEU A 93 -2.00 0.77 16.90
N PHE A 94 -1.03 0.11 16.27
CA PHE A 94 -0.70 -1.29 16.57
C PHE A 94 0.02 -1.40 17.92
N GLY A 95 -0.38 -2.36 18.74
CA GLY A 95 0.08 -2.52 20.13
C GLY A 95 -0.62 -1.60 21.15
N ARG A 96 -1.44 -0.65 20.70
CA ARG A 96 -2.17 0.27 21.58
C ARG A 96 -3.50 -0.31 22.04
N LYS A 97 -3.89 -0.06 23.30
CA LYS A 97 -5.20 -0.47 23.84
C LYS A 97 -6.34 0.37 23.28
N THR A 98 -7.55 -0.19 23.22
CA THR A 98 -8.76 0.57 22.89
C THR A 98 -8.96 1.76 23.82
N GLY A 99 -9.49 2.86 23.28
CA GLY A 99 -9.91 4.00 24.09
C GLY A 99 -8.78 4.81 24.74
N SER A 100 -7.55 4.76 24.22
CA SER A 100 -6.36 5.30 24.91
C SER A 100 -5.66 6.49 24.22
N VAL A 101 -6.22 7.03 23.14
CA VAL A 101 -5.66 8.25 22.51
C VAL A 101 -5.98 9.47 23.36
N ASP A 102 -4.93 10.18 23.76
CA ASP A 102 -5.05 11.39 24.55
C ASP A 102 -5.85 12.49 23.81
N GLY A 103 -6.66 13.21 24.57
CA GLY A 103 -7.48 14.29 24.04
C GLY A 103 -8.66 13.85 23.17
N TYR A 104 -8.94 12.55 23.02
CA TYR A 104 -10.14 12.06 22.32
C TYR A 104 -11.18 11.49 23.29
N ALA A 105 -12.42 11.98 23.21
CA ALA A 105 -13.51 11.51 24.05
C ALA A 105 -14.11 10.19 23.53
N TYR A 106 -13.64 9.05 24.03
CA TYR A 106 -14.18 7.73 23.70
C TYR A 106 -15.52 7.43 24.39
N THR A 107 -16.32 6.54 23.80
CA THR A 107 -17.46 5.94 24.51
C THR A 107 -16.97 4.97 25.59
N ASP A 108 -17.77 4.76 26.63
CA ASP A 108 -17.45 3.81 27.70
C ASP A 108 -17.26 2.39 27.16
N ALA A 109 -18.08 2.00 26.18
CA ALA A 109 -17.94 0.73 25.48
C ALA A 109 -16.55 0.55 24.81
N ASN A 110 -16.01 1.61 24.20
CA ASN A 110 -14.69 1.52 23.57
C ASN A 110 -13.57 1.43 24.62
N LYS A 111 -13.66 2.22 25.69
CA LYS A 111 -12.70 2.16 26.81
C LYS A 111 -12.71 0.79 27.50
N GLN A 112 -13.89 0.23 27.77
CA GLN A 112 -14.08 -1.02 28.49
C GLN A 112 -13.76 -2.28 27.68
N LYS A 113 -13.81 -2.22 26.34
CA LYS A 113 -13.50 -3.37 25.48
C LYS A 113 -12.13 -3.97 25.80
N GLY A 114 -11.16 -3.13 26.19
CA GLY A 114 -9.90 -3.55 26.79
C GLY A 114 -8.96 -4.37 25.89
N ILE A 115 -9.22 -4.43 24.59
CA ILE A 115 -8.37 -5.17 23.65
C ILE A 115 -7.17 -4.34 23.23
N THR A 116 -6.12 -5.03 22.79
CA THR A 116 -5.00 -4.43 22.08
C THR A 116 -5.26 -4.49 20.57
N TRP A 117 -4.99 -3.39 19.87
CA TRP A 117 -5.07 -3.35 18.43
C TRP A 117 -3.89 -4.07 17.80
N GLU A 118 -4.20 -5.18 17.15
CA GLU A 118 -3.30 -6.02 16.38
C GLU A 118 -3.98 -6.33 15.05
N GLU A 119 -3.26 -6.93 14.10
CA GLU A 119 -3.83 -7.28 12.78
C GLU A 119 -5.12 -8.09 12.91
N LYS A 120 -5.13 -9.12 13.77
CA LYS A 120 -6.31 -9.97 13.96
C LYS A 120 -7.49 -9.22 14.60
N THR A 121 -7.24 -8.46 15.67
CA THR A 121 -8.34 -7.75 16.36
C THR A 121 -8.90 -6.64 15.50
N LEU A 122 -8.06 -5.99 14.68
CA LEU A 122 -8.48 -4.99 13.72
C LEU A 122 -9.24 -5.62 12.53
N PHE A 123 -8.82 -6.79 12.05
CA PHE A 123 -9.54 -7.54 11.02
C PHE A 123 -10.96 -7.90 11.45
N ASP A 124 -11.13 -8.43 12.66
CA ASP A 124 -12.44 -8.77 13.22
C ASP A 124 -13.29 -7.51 13.46
N TYR A 125 -12.67 -6.42 13.95
CA TYR A 125 -13.36 -5.15 14.19
C TYR A 125 -13.88 -4.48 12.90
N LEU A 126 -13.05 -4.47 11.85
CA LEU A 126 -13.37 -3.79 10.59
C LEU A 126 -14.51 -4.47 9.82
N GLU A 127 -14.82 -5.74 10.08
CA GLU A 127 -15.98 -6.39 9.46
C GLU A 127 -17.31 -5.78 9.91
N ASN A 128 -17.43 -5.48 11.20
CA ASN A 128 -18.61 -4.84 11.78
C ASN A 128 -18.29 -4.18 13.14
N PRO A 129 -17.90 -2.89 13.15
CA PRO A 129 -17.51 -2.19 14.38
C PRO A 129 -18.58 -2.18 15.46
N LYS A 130 -19.86 -2.04 15.09
CA LYS A 130 -20.98 -2.00 16.04
C LYS A 130 -21.24 -3.37 16.68
N LYS A 131 -21.03 -4.45 15.94
CA LYS A 131 -21.13 -5.81 16.48
C LYS A 131 -19.94 -6.13 17.38
N TYR A 132 -18.74 -5.69 17.00
CA TYR A 132 -17.51 -5.99 17.75
C TYR A 132 -17.39 -5.18 19.05
N ILE A 133 -17.78 -3.90 19.02
CA ILE A 133 -17.89 -3.01 20.19
C ILE A 133 -19.31 -2.41 20.24
N PRO A 134 -20.27 -3.11 20.86
CA PRO A 134 -21.62 -2.57 21.07
C PRO A 134 -21.57 -1.26 21.86
N GLY A 135 -22.18 -0.19 21.33
CA GLY A 135 -22.11 1.15 21.94
C GLY A 135 -20.92 2.01 21.46
N THR A 136 -20.19 1.59 20.43
CA THR A 136 -19.25 2.47 19.73
C THR A 136 -19.97 3.61 19.00
N LYS A 137 -19.40 4.82 19.04
CA LYS A 137 -19.89 5.97 18.26
C LYS A 137 -19.33 6.05 16.83
N MET A 138 -18.53 5.06 16.41
CA MET A 138 -18.02 4.99 15.03
C MET A 138 -19.15 4.63 14.07
N ALA A 139 -19.59 5.61 13.27
CA ALA A 139 -20.61 5.43 12.25
C ALA A 139 -20.03 4.79 10.97
N PHE A 140 -19.63 3.52 11.06
CA PHE A 140 -19.09 2.75 9.94
C PHE A 140 -19.78 1.39 9.81
N GLY A 141 -20.23 1.05 8.59
CA GLY A 141 -20.94 -0.20 8.31
C GLY A 141 -20.05 -1.45 8.26
N GLY A 142 -18.72 -1.25 8.22
CA GLY A 142 -17.74 -2.31 8.10
C GLY A 142 -17.37 -2.66 6.66
N LEU A 143 -16.30 -3.45 6.50
CA LEU A 143 -15.79 -3.98 5.25
C LEU A 143 -16.04 -5.49 5.20
N LYS A 144 -16.97 -5.95 4.36
CA LYS A 144 -17.37 -7.37 4.30
C LYS A 144 -16.37 -8.27 3.59
N LYS A 145 -15.67 -7.73 2.60
CA LYS A 145 -14.65 -8.47 1.86
C LYS A 145 -13.39 -8.60 2.71
N GLU A 146 -12.95 -9.83 2.94
CA GLU A 146 -11.71 -10.12 3.67
C GLU A 146 -10.52 -9.43 3.04
N LYS A 147 -10.45 -9.44 1.70
CA LYS A 147 -9.39 -8.77 0.95
C LYS A 147 -9.31 -7.27 1.25
N ASP A 148 -10.45 -6.58 1.33
CA ASP A 148 -10.46 -5.13 1.63
C ASP A 148 -9.94 -4.86 3.04
N ARG A 149 -10.23 -5.76 4.00
CA ARG A 149 -9.72 -5.65 5.37
C ARG A 149 -8.20 -5.87 5.41
N ASN A 150 -7.70 -6.92 4.74
CA ASN A 150 -6.26 -7.18 4.65
C ASN A 150 -5.51 -6.03 3.98
N ASP A 151 -6.01 -5.54 2.85
CA ASP A 151 -5.41 -4.42 2.12
C ASP A 151 -5.37 -3.15 3.01
N LEU A 152 -6.46 -2.83 3.72
CA LEU A 152 -6.52 -1.69 4.64
C LEU A 152 -5.57 -1.86 5.83
N ILE A 153 -5.51 -3.04 6.44
CA ILE A 153 -4.62 -3.32 7.58
C ILE A 153 -3.15 -3.19 7.16
N ALA A 154 -2.78 -3.70 5.98
CA ALA A 154 -1.44 -3.55 5.42
C ALA A 154 -1.03 -2.07 5.30
N TYR A 155 -1.93 -1.23 4.80
CA TYR A 155 -1.72 0.21 4.72
C TYR A 155 -1.63 0.87 6.10
N LEU A 156 -2.51 0.52 7.04
CA LEU A 156 -2.50 1.09 8.38
C LEU A 156 -1.20 0.72 9.10
N LYS A 157 -0.72 -0.52 8.95
CA LYS A 157 0.53 -0.97 9.59
C LYS A 157 1.73 -0.16 9.14
N SER A 158 1.81 0.18 7.84
CA SER A 158 2.91 1.01 7.34
C SER A 158 2.74 2.49 7.67
N SER A 159 1.51 3.00 7.73
CA SER A 159 1.23 4.45 7.79
C SER A 159 0.98 4.97 9.20
N THR A 160 0.86 4.07 10.18
CA THR A 160 0.66 4.42 11.59
C THR A 160 1.81 4.00 12.50
N ALA A 161 2.88 3.45 11.92
CA ALA A 161 4.12 3.16 12.62
C ALA A 161 4.84 4.43 13.08
#